data_AF-A0ABD1U737-F1
#
_entry.id   AF-A0ABD1U737-F1
#
_cell.length_a   1.000
_cell.length_b   1.000
_cell.length_c   1.000
_cell.angle_alpha   90.00
_cell.angle_beta   90.00
_cell.angle_gamma   90.00
#
_symmetry.space_group_name_H-M   'P 1'
#
loop_
_entity.id
_entity.type
_entity.pdbx_description
1 polymer ?
#
loop_
_entity_poly.entity_id
_entity_poly.type
_entity_poly.pdbx_seq_one_letter_code
_entity_poly.pdbx_strand_id
1 'polypeptide(L)'
;MTGSYTLRLALASATYAEVQVRINNSNAPRPDFTTKRIGKDNAIARHGIQGLYLLYSINIREIQLVNDTNTIHLKKSRGGRPLIGVMYDYIRLEGPPLAKY
;
A
#
# COMPACT_ATOMS: atom_id res chain seq x y z
N MET A 1 -11.22 24.09 -1.01
CA MET A 1 -11.21 22.90 -1.88
C MET A 1 -10.49 21.81 -1.11
N THR A 2 -11.21 20.83 -0.58
CA THR A 2 -10.60 19.71 0.15
C THR A 2 -9.95 18.76 -0.85
N GLY A 3 -8.62 18.80 -0.92
CA GLY A 3 -7.86 18.03 -1.88
C GLY A 3 -7.67 16.59 -1.38
N SER A 4 -8.13 15.59 -2.13
CA SER A 4 -7.74 14.20 -1.82
C SER A 4 -6.35 13.92 -2.38
N TYR A 5 -5.47 13.43 -1.54
CA TYR A 5 -4.16 12.92 -1.93
C TYR A 5 -4.31 11.50 -2.46
N THR A 6 -3.40 11.07 -3.34
CA THR A 6 -3.40 9.71 -3.87
C THR A 6 -2.09 9.01 -3.55
N LEU A 7 -2.15 7.93 -2.78
CA LEU A 7 -1.02 7.03 -2.59
C LEU A 7 -1.07 5.92 -3.64
N ARG A 8 -0.07 5.92 -4.54
CA ARG A 8 0.18 4.81 -5.46
C ARG A 8 1.10 3.81 -4.79
N LEU A 9 0.64 2.56 -4.77
CA LEU A 9 1.38 1.43 -4.20
C LEU A 9 1.49 0.33 -5.24
N ALA A 10 2.70 0.11 -5.74
CA ALA A 10 3.01 -0.95 -6.69
C ALA A 10 3.79 -2.08 -6.02
N LEU A 11 3.35 -3.30 -6.28
CA LEU A 11 3.98 -4.53 -5.84
C LEU A 11 4.51 -5.27 -7.06
N ALA A 12 5.81 -5.58 -7.07
CA ALA A 12 6.43 -6.41 -8.10
C ALA A 12 5.94 -7.86 -8.07
N SER A 13 5.55 -8.34 -6.88
CA SER A 13 5.03 -9.70 -6.64
C SER A 13 4.41 -9.77 -5.25
N ALA A 14 3.49 -10.72 -5.06
CA ALA A 14 3.06 -11.16 -3.75
C ALA A 14 2.88 -12.68 -3.71
N THR A 15 3.10 -13.28 -2.55
CA THR A 15 2.84 -14.71 -2.31
C THR A 15 2.04 -14.86 -1.02
N TYR A 16 0.76 -15.22 -1.15
CA TYR A 16 -0.21 -15.41 -0.07
C TYR A 16 -0.23 -14.28 0.98
N ALA A 17 -0.01 -13.04 0.53
CA ALA A 17 0.15 -11.90 1.41
C ALA A 17 -1.10 -11.01 1.44
N GLU A 18 -1.12 -10.08 2.38
CA GLU A 18 -2.09 -8.99 2.43
C GLU A 18 -1.34 -7.77 2.99
N VAL A 19 -1.44 -6.64 2.29
CA VAL A 19 -0.88 -5.36 2.74
C VAL A 19 -2.03 -4.49 3.20
N GLN A 20 -1.90 -3.99 4.43
CA GLN A 20 -2.80 -3.01 5.02
C GLN A 20 -2.07 -1.67 5.15
N VAL A 21 -2.73 -0.60 4.73
CA VAL A 21 -2.21 0.76 4.83
C VAL A 21 -2.94 1.49 5.95
N ARG A 22 -2.18 2.18 6.81
CA ARG A 22 -2.70 3.06 7.86
C ARG A 22 -2.00 4.41 7.80
N ILE A 23 -2.75 5.49 7.96
CA ILE A 23 -2.26 6.86 7.96
C ILE A 23 -2.22 7.38 9.40
N ASN A 24 -1.04 7.80 9.86
CA ASN A 24 -0.74 8.40 11.17
C ASN A 24 -0.99 7.53 12.42
N ASN A 25 -1.86 6.52 12.35
CA ASN A 25 -2.18 5.63 13.47
C ASN A 25 -1.98 4.16 13.07
N SER A 26 -0.81 3.59 13.37
CA SER A 26 -0.48 2.19 13.12
C SER A 26 -1.38 1.17 13.85
N ASN A 27 -2.01 1.59 14.95
CA ASN A 27 -2.84 0.76 15.82
C ASN A 27 -4.34 0.94 15.55
N ALA A 28 -4.73 1.70 14.52
CA ALA A 28 -6.12 1.85 14.15
C ALA A 28 -6.79 0.48 13.95
N PRO A 29 -7.97 0.23 14.56
CA PRO A 29 -8.61 -1.09 14.57
C PRO A 29 -9.00 -1.53 13.15
N ARG A 30 -9.30 -0.57 12.27
CA ARG A 30 -9.51 -0.79 10.84
C ARG A 30 -8.41 -0.09 10.05
N PRO A 31 -7.82 -0.75 9.04
CA PRO A 31 -6.90 -0.08 8.14
C PRO A 31 -7.66 0.90 7.23
N ASP A 32 -6.98 1.96 6.80
CA ASP A 32 -7.53 2.90 5.82
C ASP A 32 -7.67 2.24 4.44
N PHE A 33 -6.80 1.27 4.15
CA PHE A 33 -6.87 0.45 2.94
C PHE A 33 -6.33 -0.96 3.19
N THR A 34 -6.87 -1.96 2.48
CA THR A 34 -6.30 -3.32 2.43
C THR A 34 -6.35 -3.84 1.00
N THR A 35 -5.26 -4.49 0.57
CA THR A 35 -5.23 -5.23 -0.70
C THR A 35 -6.15 -6.46 -0.68
N LYS A 36 -6.65 -6.84 0.51
CA LYS A 36 -7.13 -8.20 0.82
C LYS A 36 -6.02 -9.22 0.51
N ARG A 37 -6.36 -10.52 0.57
CA ARG A 37 -5.42 -11.58 0.23
C ARG A 37 -5.06 -11.51 -1.26
N ILE A 38 -3.78 -11.36 -1.52
CA ILE A 38 -3.15 -11.30 -2.85
C ILE A 38 -2.07 -12.37 -2.96
N GLY A 39 -1.52 -12.53 -4.16
CA GLY A 39 -0.40 -13.42 -4.39
C GLY A 39 -0.78 -14.88 -4.54
N LYS A 40 -1.23 -15.22 -5.75
CA LYS A 40 -1.22 -16.60 -6.27
C LYS A 40 0.04 -16.88 -7.10
N ASP A 41 1.00 -15.95 -7.09
CA ASP A 41 2.28 -16.09 -7.79
C ASP A 41 3.35 -16.67 -6.85
N ASN A 42 4.35 -17.33 -7.46
CA ASN A 42 5.45 -18.01 -6.78
C ASN A 42 6.79 -17.32 -7.04
N ALA A 43 6.81 -16.04 -7.43
CA ALA A 43 8.06 -15.37 -7.81
C ALA A 43 9.02 -15.29 -6.62
N ILE A 44 8.53 -15.02 -5.41
CA ILE A 44 9.33 -15.05 -4.17
C ILE A 44 9.97 -16.43 -3.95
N ALA A 45 9.20 -17.51 -4.13
CA ALA A 45 9.68 -18.88 -3.99
C ALA A 45 10.76 -19.26 -5.02
N ARG A 46 10.73 -18.63 -6.19
CA ARG A 46 11.68 -18.85 -7.27
C ARG A 46 12.87 -17.89 -7.26
N HIS A 47 12.96 -16.99 -6.28
CA HIS A 47 13.88 -15.84 -6.31
C HIS A 47 13.77 -15.04 -7.63
N GLY A 48 12.56 -14.96 -8.17
CA GLY A 48 12.24 -14.20 -9.36
C GLY A 48 12.15 -12.70 -9.07
N ILE A 49 12.56 -11.88 -10.03
CA ILE A 49 12.64 -10.42 -9.88
C ILE A 49 11.29 -9.75 -10.25
N GLN A 50 10.44 -10.44 -11.01
CA GLN A 50 9.10 -9.97 -11.42
C GLN A 50 8.09 -11.12 -11.28
N GLY A 51 7.06 -10.90 -10.46
CA GLY A 51 5.88 -11.75 -10.38
C GLY A 51 4.69 -11.07 -11.04
N LEU A 52 3.50 -11.25 -10.48
CA LEU A 52 2.32 -10.52 -10.95
C LEU A 52 2.38 -9.08 -10.43
N TYR A 53 2.56 -8.12 -11.33
CA TYR A 53 2.57 -6.71 -10.98
C TYR A 53 1.18 -6.25 -10.53
N LEU A 54 1.10 -5.62 -9.36
CA LEU A 54 -0.14 -5.11 -8.78
C LEU A 54 0.02 -3.64 -8.44
N LEU A 55 -0.80 -2.78 -9.06
CA LEU A 55 -0.85 -1.35 -8.77
C LEU A 55 -2.15 -0.98 -8.05
N TYR A 56 -2.02 -0.34 -6.89
CA TYR A 56 -3.12 0.19 -6.11
C TYR A 56 -3.11 1.72 -6.11
N SER A 57 -4.29 2.32 -6.23
CA SER A 57 -4.52 3.75 -6.08
C SER A 57 -5.38 3.97 -4.84
N ILE A 58 -4.79 4.56 -3.80
CA ILE A 58 -5.40 4.71 -2.49
C ILE A 58 -5.68 6.19 -2.26
N ASN A 59 -6.96 6.53 -2.10
CA ASN A 59 -7.37 7.90 -1.76
C ASN A 59 -7.09 8.16 -0.27
N ILE A 60 -6.37 9.24 0.01
CA ILE A 60 -6.13 9.75 1.35
C ILE A 60 -6.83 11.10 1.46
N ARG A 61 -7.83 11.18 2.35
CA ARG A 61 -8.55 12.42 2.60
C ARG A 61 -7.67 13.36 3.40
N GLU A 62 -7.79 14.65 3.13
CA GLU A 62 -7.06 15.70 3.85
C GLU A 62 -7.23 15.63 5.37
N ILE A 63 -8.42 15.25 5.85
CA ILE A 63 -8.70 15.07 7.29
C ILE A 63 -7.88 13.94 7.96
N GLN A 64 -7.29 13.03 7.17
CA GLN A 64 -6.39 12.00 7.70
C GLN A 64 -4.96 12.50 7.86
N LEU A 65 -4.65 13.68 7.30
CA LEU A 65 -3.32 14.29 7.35
C LEU A 65 -3.28 15.43 8.38
N VAL A 66 -2.09 15.69 8.89
CA VAL A 66 -1.81 16.79 9.83
C VAL A 66 -0.82 17.79 9.23
N ASN A 67 -0.86 19.03 9.70
CA ASN A 67 0.11 20.09 9.35
C ASN A 67 1.43 19.90 10.10
N ASP A 68 2.03 18.72 9.92
CA ASP A 68 3.32 18.30 10.44
C ASP A 68 3.74 17.02 9.69
N THR A 69 4.59 16.21 10.30
CA THR A 69 5.05 14.92 9.81
C THR A 69 3.90 13.92 9.79
N ASN A 70 3.60 13.42 8.60
CA ASN A 70 2.64 12.35 8.39
C ASN A 70 3.38 11.02 8.19
N THR A 71 2.86 9.94 8.78
CA THR A 71 3.45 8.60 8.66
C THR A 71 2.48 7.64 7.96
N ILE A 72 2.97 6.93 6.94
CA ILE A 72 2.22 5.89 6.24
C ILE A 72 2.76 4.53 6.68
N HIS A 73 1.94 3.75 7.37
CA HIS A 73 2.30 2.41 7.83
C HIS A 73 1.83 1.36 6.83
N LEU A 74 2.78 0.60 6.28
CA LEU A 74 2.52 -0.58 5.45
C LEU A 74 2.69 -1.83 6.29
N LYS A 75 1.57 -2.44 6.70
CA LYS A 75 1.56 -3.63 7.54
C LYS A 75 1.24 -4.86 6.71
N LYS A 76 2.14 -5.85 6.70
CA LYS A 76 1.83 -7.19 6.21
C LYS A 76 0.99 -7.92 7.26
N SER A 77 -0.31 -8.14 6.99
CA SER A 77 -1.23 -8.76 7.96
C SER A 77 -1.25 -10.28 7.93
N ARG A 78 -0.61 -10.90 6.93
CA ARG A 78 -0.47 -12.36 6.77
C ARG A 78 1.00 -12.76 6.71
N GLY A 79 1.38 -13.83 7.39
CA GLY A 79 2.77 -14.29 7.46
C GLY A 79 2.92 -15.58 8.26
N GLY A 80 4.12 -15.81 8.81
CA GLY A 80 4.40 -16.96 9.69
C GLY A 80 4.85 -18.24 8.99
N ARG A 81 5.01 -18.22 7.66
CA ARG A 81 5.61 -19.32 6.90
C ARG A 81 6.67 -18.78 5.93
N PRO A 82 7.69 -19.58 5.59
CA PRO A 82 8.64 -19.23 4.55
C PRO A 82 7.93 -18.84 3.26
N LEU A 83 8.50 -17.87 2.53
CA LEU A 83 8.07 -17.45 1.20
C LEU A 83 6.70 -16.73 1.13
N ILE A 84 6.00 -16.53 2.26
CA ILE A 84 4.85 -15.61 2.33
C ILE A 84 5.33 -14.17 2.46
N GLY A 85 5.18 -13.39 1.39
CA GLY A 85 5.76 -12.06 1.32
C GLY A 85 5.20 -11.19 0.20
N VAL A 86 5.75 -9.99 0.15
CA VAL A 86 5.44 -8.96 -0.83
C VAL A 86 6.77 -8.36 -1.29
N MET A 87 6.92 -8.15 -2.59
CA MET A 87 8.02 -7.40 -3.17
C MET A 87 7.47 -6.05 -3.61
N TYR A 88 7.99 -4.97 -3.04
CA TYR A 88 7.61 -3.61 -3.43
C TYR A 88 8.38 -3.21 -4.69
N ASP A 89 7.73 -2.46 -5.57
CA ASP A 89 8.38 -1.84 -6.73
C ASP A 89 8.40 -0.32 -6.59
N TYR A 90 7.22 0.28 -6.45
CA TYR A 90 7.06 1.71 -6.51
C TYR A 90 6.05 2.23 -5.49
N ILE A 91 6.40 3.32 -4.79
CA ILE A 91 5.52 4.02 -3.86
C ILE A 91 5.57 5.51 -4.20
N ARG A 92 4.41 6.13 -4.43
CA ARG A 92 4.31 7.57 -4.69
C ARG A 92 3.11 8.17 -3.96
N LEU A 93 3.33 9.29 -3.28
CA LEU A 93 2.25 10.14 -2.79
C LEU A 93 2.05 11.30 -3.76
N GLU A 94 0.83 11.47 -4.25
CA GLU A 94 0.43 12.55 -5.16
C GLU A 94 -0.42 13.57 -4.40
N GLY A 95 -0.09 14.85 -4.58
CA GLY A 95 -0.93 15.94 -4.13
C GLY A 95 -2.28 15.97 -4.86
N PRO A 96 -3.26 16.69 -4.32
CA PRO A 96 -4.53 16.88 -5.00
C PRO A 96 -4.33 17.52 -6.38
N PRO A 97 -5.15 17.13 -7.38
CA PRO A 97 -5.06 17.75 -8.70
C PRO A 97 -5.27 19.26 -8.58
N LEU A 98 -4.42 20.04 -9.27
CA LEU A 98 -4.65 21.47 -9.40
C LEU A 98 -6.05 21.68 -9.98
N ALA A 99 -6.85 22.50 -9.30
CA ALA A 99 -8.10 22.97 -9.87
C ALA A 99 -7.75 23.65 -11.19
N LYS A 100 -8.29 23.14 -12.30
CA LYS A 100 -8.17 23.83 -13.58
C LYS A 100 -9.01 25.10 -13.47
N TYR A 101 -8.35 26.24 -13.62
CA TYR A 101 -8.98 27.54 -13.78
C TYR A 101 -9.83 27.59 -15.05
#